data_AF-A0A502SFZ5-F1
#
_entry.id   AF-A0A502SFZ5-F1
#
_cell.length_a   1.000
_cell.length_b   1.000
_cell.length_c   1.000
_cell.angle_alpha   90.00
_cell.angle_beta   90.00
_cell.angle_gamma   90.00
#
_symmetry.space_group_name_H-M   'P 1'
#
loop_
_entity.id
_entity.type
_entity.pdbx_description
1 polymer ?
#
loop_
_entity_poly.entity_id
_entity_poly.type
_entity_poly.pdbx_seq_one_letter_code
_entity_poly.pdbx_strand_id
1 'polypeptide(L)'
;MKHRLMMAALSTCAILTFAAPSYAADKAQAFVDKAAAGGMFEVESSKIAQGKAQDQAVKDFAQKMIDDHGAANAKLETIAGEQKLKVPAQTDAAHKSELDTLNTGKDAF
;
A
#
# COMPACT_ATOMS: atom_id res chain seq x y z
N MET A 1 -41.42 55.31 21.08
CA MET A 1 -41.84 55.25 19.66
C MET A 1 -40.64 55.51 18.77
N LYS A 2 -40.36 54.58 17.84
CA LYS A 2 -39.51 54.68 16.62
C LYS A 2 -37.98 54.58 16.86
N HIS A 3 -37.30 53.42 16.70
CA HIS A 3 -36.87 52.73 15.45
C HIS A 3 -35.79 53.54 14.68
N ARG A 4 -34.55 53.08 14.34
CA ARG A 4 -34.00 51.75 13.95
C ARG A 4 -32.46 51.79 13.75
N LEU A 5 -31.84 50.60 13.88
CA LEU A 5 -30.70 49.98 13.13
C LEU A 5 -29.36 50.74 13.01
N MET A 6 -28.25 50.24 13.58
CA MET A 6 -27.40 49.09 13.16
C MET A 6 -26.73 49.23 11.79
N MET A 7 -25.39 49.37 11.80
CA MET A 7 -24.46 48.78 10.83
C MET A 7 -23.15 48.50 11.59
N ALA A 8 -23.09 47.31 12.19
CA ALA A 8 -21.91 46.78 12.83
C ALA A 8 -20.97 46.16 11.78
N ALA A 9 -19.68 46.43 11.99
CA ALA A 9 -18.48 45.74 11.53
C ALA A 9 -18.60 44.77 10.33
N LEU A 10 -17.92 45.17 9.26
CA LEU A 10 -17.38 44.31 8.21
C LEU A 10 -16.60 43.13 8.83
N SER A 11 -17.28 42.01 9.04
CA SER A 11 -16.66 40.77 9.49
C SER A 11 -16.45 39.88 8.28
N THR A 12 -15.25 39.97 7.71
CA THR A 12 -14.71 39.00 6.77
C THR A 12 -14.64 37.66 7.50
N CYS A 13 -15.62 36.79 7.28
CA CYS A 13 -15.54 35.41 7.74
C CYS A 13 -14.52 34.70 6.86
N ALA A 14 -13.27 34.62 7.33
CA ALA A 14 -12.23 33.81 6.71
C ALA A 14 -12.68 32.35 6.75
N ILE A 15 -12.91 31.76 5.57
CA ILE A 15 -13.12 30.33 5.44
C ILE A 15 -11.79 29.65 5.78
N LEU A 16 -11.66 29.16 7.00
CA LEU A 16 -10.60 28.20 7.35
C LEU A 16 -11.02 26.84 6.83
N THR A 17 -10.70 26.54 5.57
CA THR A 17 -10.78 25.19 5.02
C THR A 17 -9.69 24.31 5.67
N PHE A 18 -10.02 23.69 6.80
CA PHE A 18 -9.25 22.57 7.35
C PHE A 18 -9.49 21.30 6.51
N ALA A 19 -8.98 21.28 5.28
CA ALA A 19 -9.07 20.12 4.37
C ALA A 19 -7.74 19.32 4.25
N ALA A 20 -6.70 19.69 5.00
CA ALA A 20 -5.37 19.08 4.90
C ALA A 20 -5.22 17.64 5.47
N PRO A 21 -5.92 17.22 6.57
CA PRO A 21 -5.68 15.91 7.16
C PRO A 21 -6.20 14.73 6.33
N SER A 22 -7.36 14.87 5.67
CA SER A 22 -7.96 13.76 4.92
C SER A 22 -7.18 13.43 3.66
N TYR A 23 -6.67 14.46 2.95
CA TYR A 23 -5.90 14.25 1.73
C TYR A 23 -4.59 13.49 2.01
N ALA A 24 -3.90 13.80 3.10
CA ALA A 24 -2.68 13.09 3.50
C ALA A 24 -2.98 11.62 3.89
N ALA A 25 -4.07 11.38 4.62
CA ALA A 25 -4.50 10.03 4.98
C ALA A 25 -4.85 9.17 3.76
N ASP A 26 -5.54 9.74 2.76
CA ASP A 26 -5.87 9.04 1.52
C ASP A 26 -4.61 8.64 0.73
N LYS A 27 -3.59 9.51 0.70
CA LYS A 27 -2.31 9.18 0.06
C LYS A 27 -1.55 8.10 0.82
N ALA A 28 -1.56 8.14 2.14
CA ALA A 28 -0.93 7.12 2.97
C ALA A 28 -1.62 5.76 2.80
N GLN A 29 -2.95 5.72 2.79
CA GLN A 29 -3.70 4.50 2.52
C GLN A 29 -3.39 3.95 1.13
N ALA A 30 -3.39 4.79 0.09
CA ALA A 30 -3.05 4.36 -1.26
C ALA A 30 -1.61 3.83 -1.39
N PHE A 31 -0.68 4.35 -0.59
CA PHE A 31 0.67 3.81 -0.51
C PHE A 31 0.68 2.42 0.13
N VAL A 32 0.02 2.27 1.30
CA VAL A 32 -0.06 0.97 2.01
C VAL A 32 -0.71 -0.10 1.12
N ASP A 33 -1.80 0.23 0.44
CA ASP A 33 -2.49 -0.72 -0.45
C ASP A 33 -1.55 -1.24 -1.55
N LYS A 34 -0.82 -0.35 -2.22
CA LYS A 34 0.09 -0.71 -3.31
C LYS A 34 1.33 -1.45 -2.80
N ALA A 35 1.94 -0.96 -1.73
CA ALA A 35 3.15 -1.55 -1.17
C ALA A 35 2.88 -2.95 -0.61
N ALA A 36 1.74 -3.15 0.06
CA ALA A 36 1.34 -4.47 0.55
C ALA A 36 1.01 -5.43 -0.60
N ALA A 37 0.23 -4.99 -1.61
CA ALA A 37 -0.08 -5.81 -2.77
C ALA A 37 1.17 -6.26 -3.54
N GLY A 38 2.06 -5.32 -3.83
CA GLY A 38 3.34 -5.60 -4.51
C GLY A 38 4.26 -6.46 -3.65
N GLY A 39 4.40 -6.16 -2.36
CA GLY A 39 5.25 -6.94 -1.46
C GLY A 39 4.78 -8.37 -1.26
N MET A 40 3.47 -8.63 -1.22
CA MET A 40 2.92 -9.98 -1.23
C MET A 40 3.24 -10.71 -2.55
N PHE A 41 3.11 -10.02 -3.67
CA PHE A 41 3.44 -10.57 -4.99
C PHE A 41 4.92 -10.95 -5.10
N GLU A 42 5.83 -10.08 -4.67
CA GLU A 42 7.28 -10.31 -4.72
C GLU A 42 7.68 -11.54 -3.89
N VAL A 43 7.08 -11.71 -2.71
CA VAL A 43 7.33 -12.89 -1.86
C VAL A 43 6.78 -14.16 -2.51
N GLU A 44 5.53 -14.15 -2.98
CA GLU A 44 4.91 -15.35 -3.56
C GLU A 44 5.55 -15.75 -4.90
N SER A 45 5.89 -14.78 -5.75
CA SER A 45 6.61 -15.05 -7.01
C SER A 45 8.01 -15.60 -6.75
N SER A 46 8.71 -15.12 -5.72
CA SER A 46 10.00 -15.66 -5.30
C SER A 46 9.89 -17.09 -4.76
N LYS A 47 8.83 -17.42 -4.00
CA LYS A 47 8.59 -18.82 -3.58
C LYS A 47 8.38 -19.74 -4.77
N ILE A 48 7.64 -19.30 -5.79
CA ILE A 48 7.47 -20.05 -7.03
C ILE A 48 8.83 -20.26 -7.71
N ALA A 49 9.63 -19.20 -7.85
CA ALA A 49 10.95 -19.28 -8.47
C ALA A 49 11.88 -20.23 -7.71
N GLN A 50 11.94 -20.13 -6.38
CA GLN A 50 12.74 -21.02 -5.54
C GLN A 50 12.35 -22.50 -5.71
N GLY A 51 11.05 -22.79 -5.81
CA GLY A 51 10.54 -24.15 -5.95
C GLY A 51 10.72 -24.74 -7.35
N LYS A 52 10.78 -23.90 -8.40
CA LYS A 52 10.82 -24.34 -9.80
C LYS A 52 12.20 -24.30 -10.43
N ALA A 53 13.04 -23.32 -10.06
CA ALA A 53 14.32 -23.09 -10.72
C ALA A 53 15.22 -24.32 -10.63
N GLN A 54 16.05 -24.52 -11.66
CA GLN A 54 17.13 -25.51 -11.61
C GLN A 54 18.47 -24.88 -11.19
N ASP A 55 18.68 -23.61 -11.56
CA ASP A 55 19.88 -22.86 -11.24
C ASP A 55 19.91 -22.48 -9.74
N GLN A 56 21.01 -22.82 -9.06
CA GLN A 56 21.18 -22.53 -7.63
C GLN A 56 21.25 -21.01 -7.35
N ALA A 57 21.85 -20.22 -8.24
CA ALA A 57 21.93 -18.77 -8.07
C ALA A 57 20.53 -18.13 -8.11
N VAL A 58 19.61 -18.67 -8.92
CA VAL A 58 18.22 -18.24 -8.95
C VAL A 58 17.50 -18.58 -7.66
N LYS A 59 17.73 -19.78 -7.10
CA LYS A 59 17.16 -20.18 -5.79
C LYS A 59 17.66 -19.31 -4.65
N ASP A 60 18.95 -19.02 -4.63
CA ASP A 60 19.56 -18.20 -3.58
C ASP A 60 19.06 -16.76 -3.66
N PHE A 61 18.92 -16.22 -4.88
CA PHE A 61 18.31 -14.91 -5.08
C PHE A 61 16.84 -14.89 -4.65
N ALA A 62 16.07 -15.91 -5.01
CA ALA A 62 14.68 -16.04 -4.60
C ALA A 62 14.54 -16.11 -3.06
N GLN A 63 15.42 -16.85 -2.38
CA GLN A 63 15.45 -16.89 -0.91
C GLN A 63 15.72 -15.50 -0.32
N LYS A 64 16.70 -14.77 -0.88
CA LYS A 64 16.99 -13.39 -0.45
C LYS A 64 15.78 -12.47 -0.61
N MET A 65 15.04 -12.58 -1.72
CA MET A 65 13.84 -11.80 -1.95
C MET A 65 12.73 -12.14 -0.95
N ILE A 66 12.53 -13.43 -0.63
CA ILE A 66 11.57 -13.88 0.39
C ILE A 66 11.91 -13.24 1.75
N ASP A 67 13.19 -13.28 2.14
CA ASP A 67 13.62 -12.77 3.45
C ASP A 67 13.50 -11.25 3.54
N ASP A 68 14.03 -10.53 2.55
CA ASP A 68 14.07 -9.07 2.55
C ASP A 68 12.67 -8.47 2.41
N HIS A 69 11.87 -8.94 1.44
CA HIS A 69 10.53 -8.40 1.23
C HIS A 69 9.54 -8.91 2.29
N GLY A 70 9.72 -10.11 2.83
CA GLY A 70 8.97 -10.57 4.00
C GLY A 70 9.18 -9.67 5.22
N ALA A 71 10.44 -9.29 5.50
CA ALA A 71 10.75 -8.35 6.57
C ALA A 71 10.21 -6.94 6.29
N ALA A 72 10.22 -6.49 5.04
CA ALA A 72 9.63 -5.21 4.64
C ALA A 72 8.10 -5.20 4.83
N ASN A 73 7.41 -6.27 4.45
CA ASN A 73 5.96 -6.41 4.63
C ASN A 73 5.56 -6.36 6.11
N ALA A 74 6.28 -7.08 6.98
CA ALA A 74 6.02 -7.05 8.42
C ALA A 74 6.20 -5.64 9.04
N LYS A 75 7.20 -4.88 8.56
CA LYS A 75 7.39 -3.48 8.97
C LYS A 75 6.26 -2.58 8.47
N LEU A 76 5.82 -2.76 7.22
CA LEU A 76 4.70 -2.02 6.65
C LEU A 76 3.42 -2.28 7.45
N GLU A 77 3.13 -3.54 7.80
CA GLU A 77 1.98 -3.91 8.64
C GLU A 77 2.00 -3.22 10.00
N THR A 78 3.17 -3.20 10.66
CA THR A 78 3.35 -2.52 11.94
C THR A 78 3.07 -1.03 11.83
N ILE A 79 3.69 -0.35 10.86
CA ILE A 79 3.53 1.09 10.63
C ILE A 79 2.07 1.41 10.25
N ALA A 80 1.45 0.62 9.38
CA ALA A 80 0.06 0.80 8.98
C ALA A 80 -0.88 0.68 10.20
N GLY A 81 -0.65 -0.30 11.07
CA GLY A 81 -1.38 -0.47 12.33
C GLY A 81 -1.27 0.75 13.26
N GLU A 82 -0.05 1.27 13.46
CA GLU A 82 0.20 2.48 14.26
C GLU A 82 -0.52 3.71 13.69
N GLN A 83 -0.59 3.82 12.36
CA GLN A 83 -1.26 4.90 11.64
C GLN A 83 -2.77 4.65 11.43
N LYS A 84 -3.30 3.52 11.93
CA LYS A 84 -4.71 3.10 11.76
C LYS A 84 -5.12 2.97 10.28
N LEU A 85 -4.17 2.63 9.42
CA LEU A 85 -4.38 2.32 8.01
C LEU A 85 -4.72 0.84 7.85
N LYS A 86 -5.44 0.50 6.79
CA LYS A 86 -5.78 -0.88 6.47
C LYS A 86 -4.68 -1.50 5.62
N VAL A 87 -4.37 -2.76 5.87
CA VAL A 87 -3.49 -3.56 5.01
C VAL A 87 -4.35 -4.59 4.28
N PRO A 88 -4.26 -4.74 2.96
CA PRO A 88 -4.97 -5.79 2.24
C PRO A 88 -4.47 -7.17 2.67
N ALA A 89 -5.39 -8.13 2.80
CA ALA A 89 -5.07 -9.51 3.20
C ALA A 89 -4.54 -10.39 2.05
N GLN A 90 -4.58 -9.88 0.82
CA GLN A 90 -4.14 -10.56 -0.40
C GLN A 90 -3.62 -9.54 -1.41
N THR A 91 -2.78 -9.99 -2.34
CA THR A 91 -2.37 -9.17 -3.48
C THR A 91 -3.56 -8.80 -4.38
N ASP A 92 -3.37 -7.82 -5.25
CA ASP A 92 -4.41 -7.39 -6.18
C ASP A 92 -4.64 -8.41 -7.32
N ALA A 93 -5.72 -8.22 -8.07
CA ALA A 93 -6.14 -9.14 -9.12
C ALA A 93 -5.11 -9.25 -10.26
N ALA A 94 -4.38 -8.18 -10.57
CA ALA A 94 -3.37 -8.19 -11.64
C ALA A 94 -2.19 -9.07 -11.22
N HIS A 95 -1.63 -8.81 -10.04
CA HIS A 95 -0.57 -9.63 -9.47
C HIS A 95 -0.99 -11.09 -9.24
N LYS A 96 -2.24 -11.33 -8.83
CA LYS A 96 -2.77 -12.69 -8.73
C LYS A 96 -2.74 -13.43 -10.07
N SER A 97 -3.14 -12.79 -11.15
CA SER A 97 -3.09 -13.36 -12.50
C SER A 97 -1.64 -13.65 -12.95
N GLU A 98 -0.69 -12.79 -12.58
CA GLU A 98 0.72 -13.00 -12.85
C GLU A 98 1.27 -14.20 -12.07
N LEU A 99 0.93 -14.36 -10.79
CA LEU A 99 1.30 -15.54 -9.99
C LEU A 99 0.74 -16.83 -10.60
N ASP A 100 -0.52 -16.83 -11.03
CA ASP A 100 -1.14 -18.00 -11.67
C ASP A 100 -0.41 -18.36 -12.99
N THR A 101 0.04 -17.34 -13.73
CA THR A 101 0.85 -17.51 -14.95
C THR A 101 2.24 -18.10 -14.63
N LEU A 102 2.95 -17.55 -13.65
CA LEU A 102 4.26 -18.06 -13.20
C LEU A 102 4.15 -19.50 -12.71
N ASN A 103 3.05 -19.84 -12.03
CA ASN A 103 2.84 -21.17 -11.47
C ASN A 103 2.50 -22.22 -12.54
N THR A 104 1.95 -21.82 -13.68
CA THR A 104 1.59 -22.74 -14.78
C THR A 104 2.60 -22.77 -15.93
N GLY A 105 3.45 -21.75 -16.06
CA GLY A 105 4.53 -21.71 -17.04
C GLY A 105 5.57 -22.81 -16.82
N LYS A 106 5.94 -23.52 -17.91
CA LYS A 106 6.99 -24.55 -17.91
C LYS A 106 8.41 -23.99 -18.06
N ASP A 107 8.52 -22.72 -18.51
CA ASP A 107 9.79 -22.05 -18.80
C ASP A 107 10.11 -20.93 -17.78
N ALA A 108 9.34 -20.87 -16.69
CA ALA A 108 9.62 -19.96 -15.59
C ALA A 108 10.74 -20.60 -14.75
N PHE A 109 11.97 -20.12 -14.99
CA PHE A 109 13.20 -20.34 -14.21
C PHE A 109 14.03 -21.60 -14.51
#